data_AF-A0A254N539-F1
#
_entry.id   AF-A0A254N539-F1
#
_cell.length_a   1.000
_cell.length_b   1.000
_cell.length_c   1.000
_cell.angle_alpha   90.00
_cell.angle_beta   90.00
_cell.angle_gamma   90.00
#
_symmetry.space_group_name_H-M   'P 1'
#
loop_
_entity.id
_entity.type
_entity.pdbx_description
1 polymer ?
#
loop_
_entity_poly.entity_id
_entity_poly.type
_entity_poly.pdbx_seq_one_letter_code
_entity_poly.pdbx_strand_id
1 'polypeptide(L)'
;MKSVSLSRTSATRTVAFASLLVMAVAAHKNASADPVLLNTDPFAGSTALTTPGRQIFAGQERTLPGFSTQNDSFVFDLKAFSAYGVTSLSFLNAPSSGIPSSGFNVIVLQDFDNDNNPATPFAAGTAANVIANRIDTDGAGFFIYKNSALDVNRLVFSTNLNSASADLSILARIASPTGQAAIDELPRFTADNFVATVPEPSSLALIGAGLTGVAAIRRRKKA
;
A
#
# COMPACT_ATOMS: atom_id res chain seq x y z
N MET A 1 37.53 -36.00 69.70
CA MET A 1 37.47 -35.94 68.22
C MET A 1 36.10 -36.43 67.77
N LYS A 2 35.20 -35.52 67.38
CA LYS A 2 33.90 -35.83 66.77
C LYS A 2 33.78 -34.96 65.52
N SER A 3 33.81 -35.61 64.37
CA SER A 3 33.64 -35.00 63.04
C SER A 3 32.17 -34.68 62.83
N VAL A 4 31.85 -33.40 62.67
CA VAL A 4 30.50 -32.91 62.34
C VAL A 4 30.42 -32.76 60.82
N SER A 5 29.72 -33.68 60.18
CA SER A 5 29.37 -33.66 58.75
C SER A 5 28.24 -32.66 58.51
N LEU A 6 28.52 -31.56 57.83
CA LEU A 6 27.52 -30.58 57.40
C LEU A 6 26.98 -30.98 56.01
N SER A 7 25.78 -31.52 56.01
CA SER A 7 24.94 -31.77 54.83
C SER A 7 24.62 -30.47 54.11
N ARG A 8 25.17 -30.28 52.91
CA ARG A 8 24.77 -29.21 51.97
C ARG A 8 23.54 -29.66 51.19
N THR A 9 22.36 -29.35 51.72
CA THR A 9 21.09 -29.55 51.01
C THR A 9 20.60 -28.25 50.38
N SER A 10 20.60 -28.24 49.04
CA SER A 10 19.58 -27.64 48.18
C SER A 10 19.34 -26.12 48.28
N ALA A 11 20.25 -25.33 47.67
CA ALA A 11 19.95 -23.98 47.19
C ALA A 11 19.90 -23.99 45.66
N THR A 12 18.85 -24.55 45.06
CA THR A 12 18.69 -24.53 43.58
C THR A 12 17.23 -24.69 43.12
N ARG A 13 16.28 -24.16 43.89
CA ARG A 13 14.85 -24.19 43.50
C ARG A 13 14.12 -22.89 43.84
N THR A 14 14.70 -21.74 43.51
CA THR A 14 13.99 -20.45 43.67
C THR A 14 14.39 -19.39 42.63
N VAL A 15 14.62 -19.77 41.36
CA VAL A 15 14.81 -18.78 40.27
C VAL A 15 14.12 -19.21 38.96
N ALA A 16 13.03 -19.98 39.03
CA ALA A 16 12.37 -20.54 37.85
C ALA A 16 10.91 -20.10 37.65
N PHE A 17 10.45 -19.03 38.31
CA PHE A 17 9.05 -18.59 38.21
C PHE A 17 8.83 -17.08 38.01
N ALA A 18 9.89 -16.30 37.71
CA ALA A 18 9.76 -14.86 37.46
C ALA A 18 9.96 -14.45 35.99
N SER A 19 10.27 -15.38 35.09
CA SER A 19 10.63 -15.06 33.70
C SER A 19 9.51 -15.30 32.66
N LEU A 20 8.34 -15.83 33.07
CA LEU A 20 7.25 -16.16 32.12
C LEU A 20 6.18 -15.07 31.97
N LEU A 21 6.19 -14.00 32.78
CA LEU A 21 5.13 -12.98 32.75
C LEU A 21 5.47 -11.72 31.94
N VAL A 22 6.69 -11.60 31.41
CA VAL A 22 7.12 -10.41 30.63
C VAL A 22 6.86 -10.55 29.13
N MET A 23 6.50 -11.75 28.63
CA MET A 23 6.16 -11.96 27.21
C MET A 23 4.66 -11.88 26.88
N ALA A 24 3.79 -11.66 27.86
CA ALA A 24 2.34 -11.65 27.63
C ALA A 24 1.72 -10.26 27.38
N VAL A 25 2.47 -9.16 27.56
CA VAL A 25 1.91 -7.79 27.47
C VAL A 25 2.22 -7.09 26.12
N ALA A 26 3.08 -7.67 25.28
CA ALA A 26 3.42 -7.11 23.97
C ALA A 26 2.58 -7.67 22.80
N ALA A 27 1.58 -8.51 23.07
CA ALA A 27 0.55 -8.85 22.09
C ALA A 27 -0.55 -7.79 22.08
N HIS A 28 -0.18 -6.51 21.99
CA HIS A 28 -1.11 -5.54 21.43
C HIS A 28 -1.44 -6.07 20.04
N LYS A 29 -2.72 -6.37 19.81
CA LYS A 29 -3.22 -6.63 18.46
C LYS A 29 -2.92 -5.38 17.65
N ASN A 30 -1.75 -5.34 17.02
CA ASN A 30 -1.60 -4.60 15.78
C ASN A 30 -2.68 -5.23 14.90
N ALA A 31 -3.79 -4.54 14.74
CA ALA A 31 -4.76 -4.90 13.71
C ALA A 31 -3.91 -5.09 12.46
N SER A 32 -3.84 -6.32 11.96
CA SER A 32 -3.06 -6.61 10.77
C SER A 32 -3.56 -5.65 9.71
N ALA A 33 -2.65 -4.83 9.17
CA ALA A 33 -2.90 -4.05 7.97
C ALA A 33 -3.65 -4.95 6.98
N ASP A 34 -4.80 -4.50 6.47
CA ASP A 34 -5.51 -5.27 5.44
C ASP A 34 -4.98 -4.79 4.08
N PRO A 35 -4.08 -5.55 3.42
CA PRO A 35 -3.50 -5.11 2.16
C PRO A 35 -4.57 -5.11 1.07
N VAL A 36 -4.78 -3.96 0.45
CA VAL A 36 -5.62 -3.85 -0.74
C VAL A 36 -4.77 -4.23 -1.95
N LEU A 37 -4.85 -5.51 -2.34
CA LEU A 37 -4.04 -6.04 -3.44
C LEU A 37 -4.55 -5.58 -4.82
N LEU A 38 -3.70 -4.86 -5.55
CA LEU A 38 -3.92 -4.37 -6.92
C LEU A 38 -3.04 -5.18 -7.87
N ASN A 39 -3.58 -6.27 -8.41
CA ASN A 39 -2.83 -7.29 -9.15
C ASN A 39 -3.45 -7.69 -10.50
N THR A 40 -4.36 -6.88 -11.01
CA THR A 40 -5.03 -7.10 -12.29
C THR A 40 -4.73 -5.92 -13.20
N ASP A 41 -4.65 -6.16 -14.50
CA ASP A 41 -4.53 -5.09 -15.49
C ASP A 41 -5.64 -4.04 -15.26
N PRO A 42 -5.29 -2.75 -15.07
CA PRO A 42 -6.25 -1.69 -14.76
C PRO A 42 -7.36 -1.55 -15.82
N PHE A 43 -7.13 -1.98 -17.05
CA PHE A 43 -8.11 -1.91 -18.14
C PHE A 43 -8.63 -3.29 -18.58
N ALA A 44 -8.41 -4.34 -17.77
CA ALA A 44 -8.95 -5.66 -18.04
C ALA A 44 -10.47 -5.62 -18.28
N GLY A 45 -10.90 -6.15 -19.42
CA GLY A 45 -12.31 -6.19 -19.84
C GLY A 45 -12.85 -4.87 -20.38
N SER A 46 -12.00 -3.88 -20.66
CA SER A 46 -12.37 -2.59 -21.21
C SER A 46 -11.93 -2.41 -22.67
N THR A 47 -12.63 -1.56 -23.42
CA THR A 47 -12.19 -1.06 -24.74
C THR A 47 -11.47 0.30 -24.65
N ALA A 48 -11.20 0.78 -23.43
CA ALA A 48 -10.70 2.13 -23.16
C ALA A 48 -9.51 2.49 -24.06
N LEU A 49 -8.47 1.66 -24.05
CA LEU A 49 -7.21 1.89 -24.79
C LEU A 49 -7.34 1.88 -26.32
N THR A 50 -8.49 1.50 -26.85
CA THR A 50 -8.78 1.45 -28.29
C THR A 50 -9.86 2.44 -28.72
N THR A 51 -10.52 3.09 -27.75
CA THR A 51 -11.59 4.05 -28.02
C THR A 51 -10.99 5.46 -28.10
N PRO A 52 -11.22 6.22 -29.19
CA PRO A 52 -10.65 7.56 -29.32
C PRO A 52 -11.07 8.53 -28.20
N GLY A 53 -10.13 9.38 -27.77
CA GLY A 53 -10.31 10.34 -26.68
C GLY A 53 -10.19 9.71 -25.30
N ARG A 54 -10.09 10.54 -24.25
CA ARG A 54 -9.96 10.06 -22.87
C ARG A 54 -11.12 9.17 -22.48
N GLN A 55 -10.81 7.96 -22.06
CA GLN A 55 -11.74 7.04 -21.44
C GLN A 55 -11.56 7.03 -19.93
N ILE A 56 -12.67 6.94 -19.19
CA ILE A 56 -12.67 6.76 -17.74
C ILE A 56 -13.37 5.45 -17.45
N PHE A 57 -12.59 4.45 -17.07
CA PHE A 57 -13.07 3.11 -16.76
C PHE A 57 -13.17 2.91 -15.25
N ALA A 58 -14.27 2.32 -14.77
CA ALA A 58 -14.47 2.01 -13.36
C ALA A 58 -14.84 0.54 -13.13
N GLY A 59 -14.63 -0.34 -14.12
CA GLY A 59 -14.99 -1.75 -14.01
C GLY A 59 -14.12 -2.57 -13.03
N GLN A 60 -12.98 -2.02 -12.61
CA GLN A 60 -12.09 -2.62 -11.61
C GLN A 60 -12.20 -1.91 -10.24
N GLU A 61 -13.17 -1.01 -10.06
CA GLU A 61 -13.28 -0.22 -8.83
C GLU A 61 -13.65 -1.11 -7.64
N ARG A 62 -12.79 -1.15 -6.63
CA ARG A 62 -13.07 -1.78 -5.33
C ARG A 62 -13.63 -0.78 -4.33
N THR A 63 -14.74 -1.11 -3.68
CA THR A 63 -15.27 -0.29 -2.58
C THR A 63 -14.63 -0.70 -1.26
N LEU A 64 -14.04 0.27 -0.56
CA LEU A 64 -13.29 0.09 0.68
C LEU A 64 -13.96 0.89 1.81
N PRO A 65 -14.91 0.31 2.56
CA PRO A 65 -15.64 1.03 3.60
C PRO A 65 -14.84 1.27 4.89
N GLY A 66 -13.70 0.59 5.07
CA GLY A 66 -12.92 0.64 6.30
C GLY A 66 -11.43 0.96 6.10
N PHE A 67 -11.04 1.47 4.93
CA PHE A 67 -9.63 1.79 4.68
C PHE A 67 -9.15 2.90 5.62
N SER A 68 -8.08 2.61 6.36
CA SER A 68 -7.41 3.51 7.28
C SER A 68 -6.05 3.89 6.73
N THR A 69 -5.78 5.19 6.52
CA THR A 69 -4.44 5.64 6.10
C THR A 69 -3.34 5.34 7.13
N GLN A 70 -3.71 5.05 8.38
CA GLN A 70 -2.73 4.72 9.42
C GLN A 70 -2.33 3.25 9.41
N ASN A 71 -3.21 2.36 8.95
CA ASN A 71 -3.00 0.91 9.12
C ASN A 71 -2.95 0.17 7.78
N ASP A 72 -3.63 0.66 6.75
CA ASP A 72 -3.83 -0.08 5.51
C ASP A 72 -2.90 0.42 4.40
N SER A 73 -2.66 -0.45 3.43
CA SER A 73 -1.82 -0.15 2.27
C SER A 73 -2.45 -0.70 0.99
N PHE A 74 -2.23 0.02 -0.10
CA PHE A 74 -2.41 -0.48 -1.45
C PHE A 74 -1.15 -1.25 -1.83
N VAL A 75 -1.33 -2.53 -2.15
CA VAL A 75 -0.24 -3.43 -2.50
C VAL A 75 -0.28 -3.69 -4.00
N PHE A 76 0.68 -3.17 -4.75
CA PHE A 76 0.72 -3.21 -6.21
C PHE A 76 1.56 -4.39 -6.71
N ASP A 77 0.95 -5.31 -7.45
CA ASP A 77 1.72 -6.21 -8.31
C ASP A 77 2.16 -5.44 -9.55
N LEU A 78 3.41 -4.97 -9.54
CA LEU A 78 3.95 -4.15 -10.63
C LEU A 78 3.95 -4.89 -11.98
N LYS A 79 3.85 -6.22 -12.01
CA LYS A 79 3.69 -6.96 -13.28
C LYS A 79 2.35 -6.68 -13.96
N ALA A 80 1.30 -6.41 -13.19
CA ALA A 80 0.00 -6.03 -13.75
C ALA A 80 0.03 -4.64 -14.41
N PHE A 81 1.03 -3.81 -14.07
CA PHE A 81 1.18 -2.45 -14.59
C PHE A 81 2.40 -2.28 -15.51
N SER A 82 3.22 -3.32 -15.70
CA SER A 82 4.48 -3.21 -16.45
C SER A 82 4.27 -2.93 -17.93
N ALA A 83 3.13 -3.34 -18.51
CA ALA A 83 2.75 -3.00 -19.88
C ALA A 83 2.61 -1.48 -20.11
N TYR A 84 2.41 -0.72 -19.03
CA TYR A 84 2.30 0.74 -19.03
C TYR A 84 3.60 1.42 -18.57
N GLY A 85 4.69 0.67 -18.39
CA GLY A 85 6.00 1.21 -17.99
C GLY A 85 6.20 1.43 -16.49
N VAL A 86 5.25 1.05 -15.63
CA VAL A 86 5.40 1.17 -14.18
C VAL A 86 6.30 0.04 -13.66
N THR A 87 7.49 0.39 -13.15
CA THR A 87 8.49 -0.58 -12.65
C THR A 87 8.92 -0.33 -11.21
N SER A 88 8.57 0.81 -10.65
CA SER A 88 8.78 1.20 -9.25
C SER A 88 7.68 2.17 -8.83
N LEU A 89 7.59 2.45 -7.52
CA LEU A 89 6.69 3.46 -6.98
C LEU A 89 7.52 4.61 -6.40
N SER A 90 7.16 5.84 -6.74
CA SER A 90 7.73 7.07 -6.20
C SER A 90 6.59 7.98 -5.78
N PHE A 91 6.54 8.27 -4.48
CA PHE A 91 5.39 8.86 -3.79
C PHE A 91 5.52 10.37 -3.56
N LEU A 92 4.44 11.09 -3.83
CA LEU A 92 4.25 12.50 -3.48
C LEU A 92 2.87 12.72 -2.87
N ASN A 93 2.79 13.54 -1.83
CA ASN A 93 1.54 14.07 -1.30
C ASN A 93 1.64 15.60 -1.20
N ALA A 94 0.89 16.31 -2.03
CA ALA A 94 1.02 17.76 -2.15
C ALA A 94 -0.24 18.40 -2.76
N PRO A 95 -0.45 19.71 -2.55
CA PRO A 95 -1.28 20.50 -3.44
C PRO A 95 -0.62 20.59 -4.83
N SER A 96 -1.41 20.93 -5.85
CA SER A 96 -1.01 21.01 -7.25
C SER A 96 0.18 21.93 -7.47
N SER A 97 0.23 23.07 -6.77
CA SER A 97 1.34 24.02 -6.79
C SER A 97 2.66 23.43 -6.28
N GLY A 98 2.60 22.39 -5.46
CA GLY A 98 3.76 21.66 -4.92
C GLY A 98 4.20 20.46 -5.76
N ILE A 99 3.47 20.10 -6.83
CA ILE A 99 3.84 18.97 -7.71
C ILE A 99 5.06 19.36 -8.56
N PRO A 100 6.21 18.64 -8.43
CA PRO A 100 7.37 18.81 -9.30
C PRO A 100 7.08 18.29 -10.72
N SER A 101 7.85 18.75 -11.70
CA SER A 101 7.59 18.39 -13.10
C SER A 101 7.91 16.93 -13.45
N SER A 102 8.65 16.22 -12.60
CA SER A 102 9.00 14.82 -12.80
C SER A 102 9.33 14.11 -11.48
N GLY A 103 9.60 12.80 -11.56
CA GLY A 103 10.17 12.01 -10.46
C GLY A 103 9.17 11.27 -9.58
N PHE A 104 7.86 11.45 -9.78
CA PHE A 104 6.80 10.82 -8.99
C PHE A 104 5.76 10.16 -9.89
N ASN A 105 5.32 8.97 -9.53
CA ASN A 105 4.28 8.22 -10.24
C ASN A 105 3.18 7.70 -9.30
N VAL A 106 3.20 8.10 -8.03
CA VAL A 106 2.12 7.95 -7.07
C VAL A 106 1.88 9.31 -6.44
N ILE A 107 0.73 9.92 -6.73
CA ILE A 107 0.43 11.31 -6.30
C ILE A 107 -0.86 11.34 -5.49
N VAL A 108 -0.79 11.83 -4.26
CA VAL A 108 -1.98 12.22 -3.50
C VAL A 108 -2.18 13.72 -3.74
N LEU A 109 -3.22 14.06 -4.49
CA LEU A 109 -3.58 15.43 -4.83
C LEU A 109 -4.46 16.01 -3.72
N GLN A 110 -3.99 17.07 -3.06
CA GLN A 110 -4.71 17.73 -1.95
C GLN A 110 -5.77 18.73 -2.44
N ASP A 111 -5.73 19.13 -3.70
CA ASP A 111 -6.76 19.96 -4.34
C ASP A 111 -8.07 19.18 -4.47
N PHE A 112 -9.17 19.83 -4.15
CA PHE A 112 -10.53 19.28 -4.24
C PHE A 112 -11.45 20.12 -5.13
N ASP A 113 -10.87 21.15 -5.77
CA ASP A 113 -11.50 22.11 -6.67
C ASP A 113 -10.39 22.71 -7.56
N ASN A 114 -10.71 23.09 -8.79
CA ASN A 114 -9.79 23.69 -9.75
C ASN A 114 -10.32 25.00 -10.38
N ASP A 115 -11.56 25.41 -10.09
CA ASP A 115 -12.18 26.59 -10.68
C ASP A 115 -12.90 27.49 -9.66
N ASN A 116 -12.85 27.16 -8.37
CA ASN A 116 -13.52 27.89 -7.29
C ASN A 116 -15.05 27.91 -7.45
N ASN A 117 -15.61 26.95 -8.18
CA ASN A 117 -17.04 26.80 -8.40
C ASN A 117 -17.53 25.47 -7.79
N PRO A 118 -18.25 25.52 -6.65
CA PRO A 118 -18.76 24.31 -6.01
C PRO A 118 -19.80 23.55 -6.84
N ALA A 119 -20.34 24.16 -7.90
CA ALA A 119 -21.25 23.49 -8.83
C ALA A 119 -20.52 22.64 -9.89
N THR A 120 -19.22 22.85 -10.10
CA THR A 120 -18.41 22.03 -11.03
C THR A 120 -17.88 20.80 -10.28
N PRO A 121 -18.25 19.56 -10.67
CA PRO A 121 -17.71 18.39 -10.02
C PRO A 121 -16.20 18.23 -10.25
N PHE A 122 -15.46 18.02 -9.18
CA PHE A 122 -14.06 17.61 -9.21
C PHE A 122 -14.00 16.08 -9.33
N ALA A 123 -13.96 15.61 -10.59
CA ALA A 123 -13.94 14.20 -10.95
C ALA A 123 -12.53 13.75 -11.40
N ALA A 124 -12.38 12.45 -11.69
CA ALA A 124 -11.07 11.85 -12.04
C ALA A 124 -10.39 12.56 -13.22
N GLY A 125 -11.15 12.93 -14.26
CA GLY A 125 -10.61 13.66 -15.40
C GLY A 125 -10.10 15.06 -15.04
N THR A 126 -10.81 15.76 -14.16
CA THR A 126 -10.42 17.09 -13.68
C THR A 126 -9.14 17.01 -12.84
N ALA A 127 -9.07 16.07 -11.90
CA ALA A 127 -7.87 15.81 -11.09
C ALA A 127 -6.67 15.42 -11.98
N ALA A 128 -6.87 14.57 -12.99
CA ALA A 128 -5.83 14.21 -13.94
C ALA A 128 -5.33 15.42 -14.75
N ASN A 129 -6.21 16.35 -15.13
CA ASN A 129 -5.81 17.58 -15.82
C ASN A 129 -4.96 18.49 -14.93
N VAL A 130 -5.32 18.62 -13.64
CA VAL A 130 -4.54 19.38 -12.67
C VAL A 130 -3.13 18.80 -12.55
N ILE A 131 -2.99 17.47 -12.46
CA ILE A 131 -1.69 16.79 -12.41
C ILE A 131 -0.91 16.95 -13.72
N ALA A 132 -1.55 16.75 -14.87
CA ALA A 132 -0.92 16.85 -16.18
C ALA A 132 -0.40 18.26 -16.50
N ASN A 133 -1.01 19.31 -15.93
CA ASN A 133 -0.51 20.67 -16.07
C ASN A 133 0.77 20.95 -15.25
N ARG A 134 1.20 20.01 -14.40
CA ARG A 134 2.37 20.17 -13.52
C ARG A 134 3.55 19.31 -13.93
N ILE A 135 3.28 18.14 -14.47
CA ILE A 135 4.28 17.17 -14.93
C ILE A 135 4.68 17.50 -16.37
N ASP A 136 5.94 17.28 -16.74
CA ASP A 136 6.46 17.47 -18.12
C ASP A 136 7.03 16.18 -18.72
N THR A 137 7.06 15.11 -17.92
CA THR A 137 7.67 13.83 -18.28
C THR A 137 6.59 12.78 -18.46
N ASP A 138 6.53 12.17 -19.64
CA ASP A 138 5.60 11.09 -19.94
C ASP A 138 5.84 9.88 -19.02
N GLY A 139 4.74 9.34 -18.49
CA GLY A 139 4.79 8.13 -17.69
C GLY A 139 3.45 7.81 -17.04
N ALA A 140 3.09 6.53 -17.05
CA ALA A 140 1.92 6.05 -16.31
C ALA A 140 2.13 6.18 -14.81
N GLY A 141 1.03 6.24 -14.07
CA GLY A 141 1.09 6.30 -12.62
C GLY A 141 -0.27 6.30 -11.96
N PHE A 142 -0.26 6.55 -10.66
CA PHE A 142 -1.40 6.48 -9.78
C PHE A 142 -1.64 7.82 -9.15
N PHE A 143 -2.90 8.12 -8.86
CA PHE A 143 -3.22 9.24 -8.01
C PHE A 143 -4.44 9.00 -7.13
N ILE A 144 -4.42 9.60 -5.93
CA ILE A 144 -5.60 9.74 -5.07
C ILE A 144 -6.08 11.18 -5.15
N TYR A 145 -7.38 11.36 -5.25
CA TYR A 145 -8.04 12.66 -5.20
C TYR A 145 -9.36 12.57 -4.45
N LYS A 146 -9.86 13.73 -3.99
CA LYS A 146 -11.22 13.87 -3.47
C LYS A 146 -12.21 13.95 -4.64
N ASN A 147 -13.10 12.99 -4.78
CA ASN A 147 -14.24 13.13 -5.67
C ASN A 147 -15.33 13.95 -4.98
N SER A 148 -15.63 15.16 -5.47
CA SER A 148 -16.63 16.03 -4.82
C SER A 148 -18.08 15.62 -5.08
N ALA A 149 -18.38 14.95 -6.21
CA ALA A 149 -19.73 14.47 -6.49
C ALA A 149 -20.14 13.26 -5.64
N LEU A 150 -19.21 12.35 -5.37
CA LEU A 150 -19.45 11.15 -4.55
C LEU A 150 -19.08 11.36 -3.08
N ASP A 151 -18.49 12.50 -2.79
CA ASP A 151 -18.04 12.88 -1.47
C ASP A 151 -17.02 11.92 -0.81
N VAL A 152 -16.17 11.26 -1.60
CA VAL A 152 -15.18 10.24 -1.14
C VAL A 152 -13.81 10.41 -1.80
N ASN A 153 -12.77 9.78 -1.26
CA ASN A 153 -11.47 9.67 -1.92
C ASN A 153 -11.44 8.47 -2.87
N ARG A 154 -10.78 8.61 -4.02
CA ARG A 154 -10.62 7.54 -5.02
C ARG A 154 -9.19 7.40 -5.47
N LEU A 155 -8.72 6.15 -5.58
CA LEU A 155 -7.45 5.79 -6.21
C LEU A 155 -7.69 5.51 -7.70
N VAL A 156 -6.90 6.16 -8.54
CA VAL A 156 -7.00 6.09 -10.00
C VAL A 156 -5.63 5.77 -10.58
N PHE A 157 -5.62 4.97 -11.64
CA PHE A 157 -4.49 4.77 -12.52
C PHE A 157 -4.65 5.62 -13.78
N SER A 158 -3.58 6.27 -14.23
CA SER A 158 -3.49 6.99 -15.50
C SER A 158 -2.46 6.31 -16.40
N THR A 159 -2.77 6.16 -17.69
CA THR A 159 -1.78 5.67 -18.68
C THR A 159 -0.66 6.67 -18.95
N ASN A 160 -0.86 7.95 -18.65
CA ASN A 160 0.18 8.97 -18.67
C ASN A 160 -0.19 10.16 -17.77
N LEU A 161 0.59 10.42 -16.71
CA LEU A 161 0.37 11.53 -15.78
C LEU A 161 0.63 12.91 -16.40
N ASN A 162 1.41 12.99 -17.48
CA ASN A 162 1.71 14.22 -18.25
C ASN A 162 0.65 14.55 -19.32
N SER A 163 -0.43 13.76 -19.42
CA SER A 163 -1.41 13.93 -20.50
C SER A 163 -2.83 14.15 -19.99
N ALA A 164 -3.39 15.31 -20.34
CA ALA A 164 -4.80 15.66 -20.14
C ALA A 164 -5.78 14.81 -20.99
N SER A 165 -5.27 13.98 -21.90
CA SER A 165 -6.08 13.03 -22.68
C SER A 165 -5.83 11.57 -22.30
N ALA A 166 -4.96 11.28 -21.34
CA ALA A 166 -4.69 9.91 -20.89
C ALA A 166 -5.95 9.19 -20.41
N ASP A 167 -6.02 7.89 -20.69
CA ASP A 167 -7.07 7.02 -20.19
C ASP A 167 -6.88 6.75 -18.70
N LEU A 168 -8.00 6.69 -17.99
CA LEU A 168 -8.05 6.56 -16.54
C LEU A 168 -8.79 5.27 -16.15
N SER A 169 -8.26 4.56 -15.16
CA SER A 169 -8.95 3.45 -14.50
C SER A 169 -9.11 3.72 -13.00
N ILE A 170 -10.34 3.70 -12.51
CA ILE A 170 -10.65 3.86 -11.09
C ILE A 170 -10.45 2.50 -10.41
N LEU A 171 -9.43 2.41 -9.55
CA LEU A 171 -9.03 1.16 -8.92
C LEU A 171 -9.71 0.96 -7.57
N ALA A 172 -9.91 2.02 -6.81
CA ALA A 172 -10.54 1.93 -5.50
C ALA A 172 -11.33 3.18 -5.12
N ARG A 173 -12.36 2.95 -4.32
CA ARG A 173 -13.19 3.94 -3.62
C ARG A 173 -13.01 3.77 -2.13
N ILE A 174 -12.46 4.77 -1.46
CA ILE A 174 -12.37 4.82 0.00
C ILE A 174 -13.69 5.40 0.49
N ALA A 175 -14.64 4.54 0.84
CA ALA A 175 -16.03 4.92 1.08
C ALA A 175 -16.28 5.55 2.46
N SER A 176 -15.27 5.58 3.33
CA SER A 176 -15.28 6.26 4.62
C SER A 176 -13.86 6.74 4.96
N PRO A 177 -13.67 7.94 5.53
CA PRO A 177 -14.70 8.96 5.78
C PRO A 177 -15.24 9.60 4.48
N THR A 178 -16.29 10.43 4.59
CA THR A 178 -16.81 11.29 3.51
C THR A 178 -16.65 12.77 3.87
N GLY A 179 -17.04 13.69 2.99
CA GLY A 179 -17.16 15.11 3.32
C GLY A 179 -15.84 15.79 3.56
N GLN A 180 -15.86 16.74 4.49
CA GLN A 180 -14.68 17.40 5.01
C GLN A 180 -13.69 16.39 5.61
N ALA A 181 -14.16 15.35 6.29
CA ALA A 181 -13.29 14.34 6.88
C ALA A 181 -12.52 13.54 5.81
N ALA A 182 -13.07 13.35 4.61
CA ALA A 182 -12.31 12.78 3.49
C ALA A 182 -11.24 13.73 2.94
N ILE A 183 -11.50 15.05 2.94
CA ILE A 183 -10.50 16.07 2.58
C ILE A 183 -9.36 16.06 3.60
N ASP A 184 -9.69 16.06 4.89
CA ASP A 184 -8.74 16.06 6.00
C ASP A 184 -7.87 14.78 6.04
N GLU A 185 -8.31 13.71 5.38
CA GLU A 185 -7.58 12.45 5.26
C GLU A 185 -6.51 12.48 4.15
N LEU A 186 -6.64 13.34 3.13
CA LEU A 186 -5.67 13.41 2.02
C LEU A 186 -4.23 13.68 2.48
N PRO A 187 -3.95 14.64 3.38
CA PRO A 187 -2.59 14.88 3.86
C PRO A 187 -2.01 13.73 4.71
N ARG A 188 -2.84 12.76 5.12
CA ARG A 188 -2.42 11.66 6.01
C ARG A 188 -1.88 10.46 5.26
N PHE A 189 -2.08 10.38 3.95
CA PHE A 189 -1.41 9.38 3.14
C PHE A 189 0.10 9.60 3.16
N THR A 190 0.84 8.51 3.34
CA THR A 190 2.30 8.45 3.30
C THR A 190 2.75 7.42 2.26
N ALA A 191 4.07 7.33 2.03
CA ALA A 191 4.64 6.30 1.17
C ALA A 191 4.33 4.87 1.66
N ASP A 192 4.13 4.67 2.96
CA ASP A 192 3.83 3.36 3.54
C ASP A 192 2.46 2.82 3.11
N ASN A 193 1.55 3.70 2.65
CA ASN A 193 0.28 3.28 2.07
C ASN A 193 0.42 2.71 0.65
N PHE A 194 1.59 2.78 0.02
CA PHE A 194 1.81 2.37 -1.37
C PHE A 194 2.99 1.42 -1.48
N VAL A 195 2.70 0.13 -1.45
CA VAL A 195 3.70 -0.92 -1.36
C VAL A 195 3.73 -1.69 -2.67
N ALA A 196 4.89 -1.79 -3.32
CA ALA A 196 5.06 -2.75 -4.41
C ALA A 196 5.17 -4.16 -3.80
N THR A 197 4.46 -5.15 -4.35
CA THR A 197 4.68 -6.55 -3.96
C THR A 197 6.14 -6.87 -4.23
N VAL A 198 6.90 -7.16 -3.19
CA VAL A 198 8.21 -7.77 -3.35
C VAL A 198 7.95 -9.24 -3.71
N PRO A 199 8.41 -9.74 -4.87
CA PRO A 199 8.41 -11.18 -5.10
C PRO A 199 9.26 -11.82 -4.00
N GLU A 200 8.65 -12.48 -3.03
CA GLU A 200 9.37 -12.98 -1.85
C GLU A 200 10.56 -13.88 -2.27
N PRO A 201 11.81 -13.56 -1.89
CA PRO A 201 12.92 -14.50 -2.02
C PRO A 201 12.92 -15.57 -0.91
N SER A 202 12.09 -15.41 0.12
CA SER A 202 12.26 -16.03 1.43
C SER A 202 11.62 -17.41 1.57
N SER A 203 10.49 -17.66 0.93
CA SER A 203 9.83 -18.99 0.99
C SER A 203 10.72 -20.09 0.38
N LEU A 204 11.46 -19.79 -0.68
CA LEU A 204 12.45 -20.71 -1.26
C LEU A 204 13.69 -20.88 -0.38
N ALA A 205 14.16 -19.80 0.26
CA ALA A 205 15.30 -19.86 1.18
C ALA A 205 14.98 -20.70 2.44
N LEU A 206 13.77 -20.56 2.99
CA LEU A 206 13.32 -21.33 4.15
C LEU A 206 13.11 -22.82 3.81
N ILE A 207 12.56 -23.13 2.64
CA ILE A 207 12.45 -24.51 2.15
C ILE A 207 13.86 -25.11 1.90
N GLY A 208 14.78 -24.35 1.31
CA GLY A 208 16.17 -24.77 1.11
C GLY A 208 16.92 -25.02 2.42
N ALA A 209 16.77 -24.14 3.42
CA ALA A 209 17.36 -24.31 4.74
C ALA A 209 16.73 -25.50 5.51
N GLY A 210 15.42 -25.70 5.39
CA GLY A 210 14.72 -26.84 5.99
C GLY A 210 15.19 -28.19 5.44
N LEU A 211 15.33 -28.30 4.11
CA LEU A 211 15.77 -29.54 3.45
C LEU A 211 17.22 -29.91 3.78
N THR A 212 18.12 -28.93 3.86
CA THR A 212 19.52 -29.15 4.25
C THR A 212 19.65 -29.57 5.72
N GLY A 213 18.86 -28.97 6.62
CA GLY A 213 18.79 -29.36 8.02
C GLY A 213 18.33 -30.81 8.22
N VAL A 214 17.26 -31.23 7.54
CA VAL A 214 16.75 -32.62 7.62
C VAL A 214 17.75 -33.63 7.06
N ALA A 215 18.43 -33.30 5.96
CA ALA A 215 19.46 -34.16 5.37
C ALA A 215 20.68 -34.34 6.30
N ALA A 216 21.11 -33.28 6.98
CA ALA A 216 22.20 -33.33 7.95
C ALA A 216 21.85 -34.18 9.20
N ILE A 217 20.62 -34.06 9.69
CA ILE A 217 20.11 -34.88 10.82
C ILE A 217 20.04 -36.36 10.44
N ARG A 218 19.61 -36.69 9.21
CA ARG A 218 19.56 -38.08 8.72
C ARG A 218 20.94 -38.72 8.60
N ARG A 219 21.98 -37.97 8.21
CA ARG A 219 23.36 -38.49 8.13
C ARG A 219 23.94 -38.84 9.52
N ARG A 220 23.61 -38.06 10.56
CA ARG A 220 24.08 -38.32 11.93
C ARG A 220 23.47 -39.57 12.58
N LYS A 221 22.35 -40.08 12.10
CA LYS A 221 21.74 -41.33 12.62
C LYS A 221 22.29 -42.61 11.98
N LYS A 222 23.13 -42.50 10.93
CA LYS A 222 23.73 -43.65 10.22
C LYS A 222 25.21 -43.87 10.53
N ALA A 223 25.83 -42.99 11.31
CA ALA A 223 27.16 -43.15 11.87
C ALA A 223 27.03 -43.46 13.36
#